data_AF-A0A2V9HIG8-F1
#
_entry.id   AF-A0A2V9HIG8-F1
#
_cell.length_a   1.000
_cell.length_b   1.000
_cell.length_c   1.000
_cell.angle_alpha   90.00
_cell.angle_beta   90.00
_cell.angle_gamma   90.00
#
_symmetry.space_group_name_H-M   'P 1'
#
loop_
_entity.id
_entity.type
_entity.pdbx_description
1 polymer ?
#
loop_
_entity_poly.entity_id
_entity_poly.type
_entity_poly.pdbx_seq_one_letter_code
_entity_poly.pdbx_strand_id
1 'polypeptide(L)'
;MLVRSHLPGYRWFHVFRDAAIRTGVYVGVCLTLVFTAWVVIANHAPFLERFALERNIAASVILCFLAAVPIFRFLRFPGHLLASGLIAWLIFSLSYRALCMIFRGLGNRLSTFHVFMLGAVVYMILTTLCWIVATIWRARGAHDTHPNHHAS
;
A
#
# COMPACT_ATOMS: atom_id res chain seq x y z
N MET A 1 26.66 -20.31 -29.27
CA MET A 1 25.40 -19.82 -28.68
C MET A 1 25.13 -20.61 -27.41
N LEU A 2 25.30 -20.01 -26.24
CA LEU A 2 25.02 -20.66 -24.96
C LEU A 2 23.52 -20.56 -24.68
N VAL A 3 22.81 -21.69 -24.78
CA VAL A 3 21.41 -21.82 -24.39
C VAL A 3 21.34 -21.73 -22.87
N ARG A 4 20.95 -20.56 -22.33
CA ARG A 4 20.62 -20.42 -20.89
C ARG A 4 19.35 -21.21 -20.61
N SER A 5 19.51 -22.38 -20.02
CA SER A 5 18.43 -23.19 -19.45
C SER A 5 17.73 -22.41 -18.33
N HIS A 6 16.60 -21.79 -18.65
CA HIS A 6 15.69 -21.19 -17.67
C HIS A 6 15.04 -22.31 -16.84
N LEU A 7 15.60 -22.57 -15.66
CA LEU A 7 15.00 -23.52 -14.70
C LEU A 7 13.64 -22.96 -14.22
N PRO A 8 12.56 -23.77 -14.24
CA PRO A 8 11.24 -23.37 -13.76
C PRO A 8 11.29 -23.20 -12.24
N GLY A 9 11.41 -21.95 -11.79
CA GLY A 9 11.59 -21.58 -10.38
C GLY A 9 12.43 -20.32 -10.18
N TYR A 10 13.32 -20.01 -11.12
CA TYR A 10 14.17 -18.81 -11.07
C TYR A 10 13.38 -17.49 -11.11
N ARG A 11 12.18 -17.52 -11.71
CA ARG A 11 11.29 -16.35 -11.85
C ARG A 11 10.71 -15.89 -10.52
N TRP A 12 10.43 -16.82 -9.59
CA TRP A 12 9.89 -16.52 -8.25
C TRP A 12 10.87 -15.71 -7.40
N PHE A 13 12.17 -16.02 -7.47
CA PHE A 13 13.21 -15.26 -6.76
C PHE A 13 13.35 -13.82 -7.29
N HIS A 14 13.12 -13.58 -8.58
CA HIS A 14 13.11 -12.22 -9.15
C HIS A 14 11.87 -11.42 -8.74
N VAL A 15 10.72 -12.07 -8.61
CA VAL A 15 9.47 -11.45 -8.13
C VAL A 15 9.64 -10.93 -6.68
N PHE A 16 10.27 -11.68 -5.79
CA PHE A 16 10.61 -11.19 -4.44
C PHE A 16 11.71 -10.11 -4.43
N ARG A 17 12.47 -9.98 -5.52
CA ARG A 17 13.48 -8.93 -5.69
C ARG A 17 12.87 -7.61 -6.17
N ASP A 18 11.63 -7.64 -6.66
CA ASP A 18 10.92 -6.43 -7.08
C ASP A 18 10.66 -5.53 -5.86
N ALA A 19 11.10 -4.28 -5.97
CA ALA A 19 10.97 -3.30 -4.91
C ALA A 19 9.50 -3.05 -4.55
N ALA A 20 8.57 -3.13 -5.52
CA ALA A 20 7.15 -2.91 -5.27
C ALA A 20 6.56 -4.03 -4.41
N ILE A 21 6.87 -5.29 -4.75
CA ILE A 21 6.38 -6.45 -4.00
C ILE A 21 6.92 -6.44 -2.58
N ARG A 22 8.23 -6.21 -2.43
CA ARG A 22 8.87 -6.13 -1.11
C ARG A 22 8.27 -5.02 -0.25
N THR A 23 8.08 -3.83 -0.80
CA THR A 23 7.43 -2.72 -0.08
C THR A 23 6.00 -3.05 0.28
N GLY A 24 5.22 -3.64 -0.65
CA GLY A 24 3.84 -4.05 -0.39
C GLY A 24 3.75 -5.06 0.75
N VAL A 25 4.61 -6.08 0.76
CA VAL A 25 4.66 -7.08 1.83
C VAL A 25 5.02 -6.44 3.17
N TYR A 26 6.08 -5.64 3.24
CA TYR A 26 6.47 -4.99 4.50
C TYR A 26 5.37 -4.08 5.04
N VAL A 27 4.77 -3.25 4.18
CA VAL A 27 3.70 -2.33 4.59
C VAL A 27 2.46 -3.12 5.05
N GLY A 28 2.07 -4.17 4.32
CA GLY A 28 0.94 -5.02 4.68
C GLY A 28 1.13 -5.73 6.03
N VAL A 29 2.34 -6.24 6.29
CA VAL A 29 2.69 -6.85 7.59
C VAL A 29 2.66 -5.82 8.72
N CYS A 30 3.29 -4.65 8.53
CA CYS A 30 3.28 -3.58 9.54
C CYS A 30 1.86 -3.09 9.86
N LEU A 31 1.03 -2.85 8.83
CA LEU A 31 -0.38 -2.49 9.01
C LEU A 31 -1.14 -3.55 9.80
N THR A 32 -0.95 -4.82 9.46
CA THR A 32 -1.57 -5.95 10.16
C THR A 32 -1.17 -5.97 11.63
N LEU A 33 0.12 -5.86 11.94
CA LEU A 33 0.63 -5.90 13.31
C LEU A 33 0.09 -4.73 14.15
N VAL A 34 0.15 -3.51 13.63
CA VAL A 34 -0.36 -2.32 14.32
C VAL A 34 -1.85 -2.42 14.56
N PHE A 35 -2.62 -2.81 13.55
CA PHE A 35 -4.08 -2.95 13.69
C PHE A 35 -4.44 -4.07 14.69
N THR A 36 -3.73 -5.19 14.65
CA THR A 36 -3.95 -6.30 15.59
C THR A 36 -3.64 -5.88 17.01
N ALA A 37 -2.50 -5.21 17.23
CA ALA A 37 -2.15 -4.67 18.54
C ALA A 37 -3.22 -3.68 19.04
N TRP A 38 -3.71 -2.80 18.16
CA TRP A 38 -4.78 -1.87 18.51
C TRP A 38 -6.08 -2.61 18.88
N VAL A 39 -6.50 -3.62 18.13
CA VAL A 39 -7.69 -4.42 18.46
C VAL A 39 -7.52 -5.12 19.80
N VAL A 40 -6.37 -5.74 20.07
CA VAL A 40 -6.09 -6.40 21.35
C VAL A 40 -6.16 -5.40 22.51
N ILE A 41 -5.47 -4.26 22.40
CA ILE A 41 -5.50 -3.21 23.42
C ILE A 41 -6.93 -2.69 23.62
N ALA A 42 -7.69 -2.51 22.54
CA ALA A 42 -9.06 -2.01 22.59
C ALA A 42 -10.02 -2.96 23.32
N ASN A 43 -9.80 -4.27 23.25
CA ASN A 43 -10.66 -5.28 23.88
C ASN A 43 -10.19 -5.68 25.30
N HIS A 44 -8.89 -5.55 25.61
CA HIS A 44 -8.34 -6.03 26.89
C HIS A 44 -8.03 -4.94 27.92
N ALA A 45 -8.04 -3.65 27.54
CA ALA A 45 -7.71 -2.55 28.45
C ALA A 45 -8.93 -1.61 28.70
N PRO A 46 -9.87 -2.00 29.58
CA PRO A 46 -11.06 -1.19 29.90
C PRO A 46 -10.69 0.13 30.58
N PHE A 47 -9.53 0.22 31.25
CA PHE A 47 -9.03 1.47 31.83
C PHE A 47 -8.79 2.58 30.77
N LEU A 48 -8.56 2.21 29.51
CA LEU A 48 -8.37 3.15 28.40
C LEU A 48 -9.69 3.60 27.77
N GLU A 49 -10.85 3.21 28.29
CA GLU A 49 -12.15 3.66 27.75
C GLU A 49 -12.31 5.18 27.82
N ARG A 50 -11.81 5.81 28.88
CA ARG A 50 -11.79 7.28 29.00
C ARG A 50 -10.99 7.96 27.88
N PHE A 51 -10.01 7.26 27.33
CA PHE A 51 -9.14 7.71 26.25
C PHE A 51 -9.45 6.99 24.92
N ALA A 52 -10.64 6.40 24.78
CA ALA A 52 -10.98 5.60 23.60
C ALA A 52 -10.84 6.41 22.31
N LEU A 53 -11.23 7.69 22.33
CA LEU A 53 -11.09 8.60 21.20
C LEU A 53 -9.62 8.85 20.85
N GLU A 54 -8.80 9.22 21.83
CA GLU A 54 -7.36 9.49 21.64
C GLU A 54 -6.61 8.25 21.12
N ARG A 55 -6.86 7.08 21.71
CA ARG A 55 -6.29 5.81 21.26
C ARG A 55 -6.66 5.49 19.82
N ASN A 56 -7.92 5.70 19.45
CA ASN A 56 -8.41 5.40 18.11
C ASN A 56 -7.84 6.40 17.09
N ILE A 57 -7.71 7.68 17.44
CA ILE A 57 -7.04 8.68 16.60
C ILE A 57 -5.56 8.30 16.42
N ALA A 58 -4.84 8.00 17.50
CA ALA A 58 -3.44 7.62 17.45
C ALA A 58 -3.22 6.39 16.55
N ALA A 59 -4.02 5.33 16.73
CA ALA A 59 -3.95 4.15 15.88
C ALA A 59 -4.28 4.46 14.42
N SER A 60 -5.29 5.28 14.17
CA SER A 60 -5.67 5.71 12.82
C SER A 60 -4.54 6.50 12.15
N VAL A 61 -3.89 7.42 12.85
CA VAL A 61 -2.75 8.19 12.35
C VAL A 61 -1.59 7.28 11.99
N ILE A 62 -1.24 6.33 12.86
CA ILE A 62 -0.15 5.37 12.58
C ILE A 62 -0.47 4.51 11.36
N LEU A 63 -1.70 3.99 11.26
CA LEU A 63 -2.12 3.19 10.11
C LEU A 63 -2.09 4.00 8.82
N CYS A 64 -2.61 5.24 8.82
CA CYS A 64 -2.54 6.13 7.67
C CYS A 64 -1.09 6.44 7.26
N PHE A 65 -0.22 6.70 8.23
CA PHE A 65 1.19 6.94 7.97
C PHE A 65 1.88 5.74 7.31
N LEU A 66 1.64 4.53 7.81
CA LEU A 66 2.15 3.30 7.21
C LEU A 66 1.56 3.04 5.82
N ALA A 67 0.26 3.25 5.63
CA ALA A 67 -0.41 3.10 4.34
C ALA A 67 0.08 4.11 3.29
N ALA A 68 0.64 5.25 3.72
CA ALA A 68 1.22 6.25 2.83
C ALA A 68 2.65 5.90 2.35
N VAL A 69 3.33 4.92 2.96
CA VAL A 69 4.70 4.53 2.58
C VAL A 69 4.85 4.19 1.09
N PRO A 70 3.97 3.38 0.46
CA PRO A 70 4.03 3.12 -0.97
C PRO A 70 3.91 4.40 -1.81
N ILE A 71 3.04 5.33 -1.38
CA ILE A 71 2.79 6.61 -2.07
C ILE A 71 4.09 7.38 -2.16
N PHE A 72 4.72 7.68 -1.02
CA PHE A 72 5.97 8.44 -0.99
C PHE A 72 7.12 7.75 -1.71
N ARG A 73 7.19 6.41 -1.63
CA ARG A 73 8.25 5.63 -2.27
C ARG A 73 8.14 5.58 -3.80
N PHE A 74 6.92 5.54 -4.34
CA PHE A 74 6.66 5.30 -5.76
C PHE A 74 5.90 6.43 -6.46
N LEU A 75 5.98 7.68 -5.95
CA LEU A 75 5.34 8.87 -6.55
C LEU A 75 5.60 9.01 -8.06
N ARG A 76 6.79 8.64 -8.53
CA ARG A 76 7.20 8.74 -9.95
C ARG A 76 6.92 7.47 -10.76
N PHE A 77 6.52 6.38 -10.11
CA PHE A 77 6.34 5.06 -10.70
C PHE A 77 4.94 4.52 -10.37
N PRO A 78 3.88 5.02 -11.04
CA PRO A 78 2.49 4.72 -10.69
C PRO A 78 2.17 3.20 -10.74
N GLY A 79 2.76 2.45 -11.67
CA GLY A 79 2.58 1.00 -11.71
C GLY A 79 3.09 0.28 -10.45
N HIS A 80 4.27 0.68 -9.96
CA HIS A 80 4.84 0.12 -8.72
C HIS A 80 4.05 0.57 -7.49
N LEU A 81 3.52 1.80 -7.49
CA LEU A 81 2.63 2.30 -6.43
C LEU A 81 1.38 1.42 -6.32
N LEU A 82 0.69 1.18 -7.44
CA LEU A 82 -0.53 0.38 -7.45
C LEU A 82 -0.26 -1.06 -6.99
N ALA A 83 0.77 -1.69 -7.56
CA ALA A 83 1.11 -3.07 -7.21
C ALA A 83 1.47 -3.20 -5.72
N SER A 84 2.33 -2.32 -5.20
CA SER A 84 2.73 -2.35 -3.79
C SER A 84 1.57 -2.03 -2.84
N GLY A 85 0.73 -1.05 -3.17
CA GLY A 85 -0.46 -0.68 -2.40
C GLY A 85 -1.49 -1.82 -2.36
N LEU A 86 -1.80 -2.43 -3.50
CA LEU A 86 -2.73 -3.57 -3.56
C LEU A 86 -2.22 -4.79 -2.80
N ILE A 87 -0.92 -5.10 -2.89
CA ILE A 87 -0.32 -6.21 -2.12
C ILE A 87 -0.42 -5.93 -0.62
N ALA A 88 -0.06 -4.72 -0.18
CA ALA A 88 -0.16 -4.34 1.22
C ALA A 88 -1.59 -4.44 1.74
N TRP A 89 -2.55 -3.91 0.96
CA TRP A 89 -3.95 -3.88 1.36
C TRP A 89 -4.62 -5.26 1.30
N LEU A 90 -4.21 -6.12 0.36
CA LEU A 90 -4.64 -7.50 0.30
C LEU A 90 -4.22 -8.27 1.56
N ILE A 91 -2.94 -8.18 1.94
CA ILE A 91 -2.42 -8.80 3.17
C ILE A 91 -3.21 -8.29 4.38
N PHE A 92 -3.37 -6.97 4.49
CA PHE A 92 -4.15 -6.36 5.56
C PHE A 92 -5.61 -6.85 5.61
N SER A 93 -6.27 -6.95 4.46
CA SER A 93 -7.67 -7.41 4.36
C SER A 93 -7.83 -8.89 4.73
N LEU A 94 -6.88 -9.74 4.35
CA LEU A 94 -6.86 -11.15 4.74
C LEU A 94 -6.68 -11.29 6.26
N SER A 95 -5.77 -10.52 6.85
CA SER A 95 -5.59 -10.47 8.29
C SER A 95 -6.83 -9.94 9.00
N TYR A 96 -7.48 -8.91 8.47
CA TYR A 96 -8.74 -8.38 8.99
C TYR A 96 -9.82 -9.47 9.03
N ARG A 97 -9.93 -10.30 7.99
CA ARG A 97 -10.85 -11.45 7.97
C ARG A 97 -10.57 -12.43 9.11
N ALA A 98 -9.30 -12.77 9.33
CA ALA A 98 -8.91 -13.66 10.42
C ALA A 98 -9.27 -13.04 11.78
N LEU A 99 -9.04 -11.74 11.96
CA LEU A 99 -9.43 -11.03 13.18
C LEU A 99 -10.95 -10.99 13.38
N CYS A 100 -11.76 -10.86 12.33
CA CYS A 100 -13.22 -10.91 12.44
C CYS A 100 -13.73 -12.28 12.95
N MET A 101 -13.00 -13.38 12.70
CA MET A 101 -13.36 -14.70 13.22
C MET A 101 -13.15 -14.78 14.75
N ILE A 102 -12.15 -14.06 15.27
CA ILE A 102 -11.82 -14.01 16.70
C ILE A 102 -12.70 -12.97 17.41
N PHE A 103 -12.78 -11.75 16.85
CA PHE A 103 -13.52 -10.62 17.37
C PHE A 103 -14.78 -10.39 16.54
N ARG A 104 -15.85 -11.14 16.85
CA ARG A 104 -17.13 -11.08 16.10
C ARG A 104 -17.72 -9.66 15.99
N GLY A 105 -17.48 -8.81 16.98
CA GLY A 105 -17.91 -7.41 16.98
C GLY A 105 -17.30 -6.56 15.84
N LEU A 106 -16.11 -6.91 15.32
CA LEU A 106 -15.51 -6.22 14.17
C LEU A 106 -16.25 -6.55 12.87
N GLY A 107 -16.56 -7.83 12.64
CA GLY A 107 -17.18 -8.30 11.40
C GLY A 107 -18.60 -7.76 11.17
N ASN A 108 -19.28 -7.35 12.24
CA ASN A 108 -20.62 -6.75 12.14
C ASN A 108 -20.60 -5.29 11.64
N ARG A 109 -19.46 -4.59 11.76
CA ARG A 109 -19.35 -3.18 11.33
C ARG A 109 -18.98 -3.04 9.87
N LEU A 110 -18.04 -3.84 9.39
CA LEU A 110 -17.53 -3.72 8.02
C LEU A 110 -17.13 -5.09 7.48
N SER A 111 -17.70 -5.47 6.34
CA SER A 111 -17.33 -6.73 5.69
C SER A 111 -15.92 -6.64 5.10
N THR A 112 -15.17 -7.76 5.16
CA THR A 112 -13.81 -7.85 4.62
C THR A 112 -13.71 -7.40 3.17
N PHE A 113 -14.72 -7.73 2.35
CA PHE A 113 -14.74 -7.32 0.95
C PHE A 113 -14.82 -5.80 0.80
N HIS A 114 -15.56 -5.11 1.67
CA HIS A 114 -15.62 -3.65 1.69
C HIS A 114 -14.28 -3.04 2.10
N VAL A 115 -13.60 -3.63 3.08
CA VAL A 115 -12.24 -3.20 3.47
C VAL A 115 -11.28 -3.31 2.30
N PHE A 116 -11.30 -4.45 1.60
CA PHE A 116 -10.44 -4.66 0.44
C PHE A 116 -10.75 -3.65 -0.68
N MET A 117 -12.03 -3.50 -1.04
CA MET A 117 -12.48 -2.57 -2.07
C MET A 117 -12.12 -1.12 -1.73
N LEU A 118 -12.24 -0.72 -0.46
CA LEU A 118 -11.87 0.61 0.00
C LEU A 118 -10.42 0.94 -0.35
N GLY A 119 -9.47 0.07 0.02
CA GLY A 119 -8.07 0.33 -0.29
C GLY A 119 -7.75 0.19 -1.77
N ALA A 120 -8.38 -0.75 -2.48
CA ALA A 120 -8.20 -0.89 -3.92
C ALA A 120 -8.60 0.40 -4.65
N VAL A 121 -9.77 0.96 -4.32
CA VAL A 121 -10.25 2.24 -4.88
C VAL A 121 -9.32 3.40 -4.50
N VAL A 122 -8.92 3.49 -3.22
CA VAL A 122 -8.03 4.56 -2.75
C VAL A 122 -6.68 4.52 -3.47
N TYR A 123 -6.02 3.37 -3.56
CA TYR A 123 -4.74 3.25 -4.27
C TYR A 123 -4.88 3.45 -5.78
N MET A 124 -6.00 3.06 -6.39
CA MET A 124 -6.28 3.35 -7.80
C MET A 124 -6.38 4.86 -8.05
N ILE A 125 -7.13 5.59 -7.22
CA ILE A 125 -7.25 7.05 -7.32
C ILE A 125 -5.87 7.71 -7.16
N LEU A 126 -5.14 7.36 -6.11
CA LEU A 126 -3.82 7.92 -5.83
C LEU A 126 -2.81 7.61 -6.94
N THR A 127 -2.84 6.39 -7.48
CA THR A 127 -2.03 6.00 -8.63
C THR A 127 -2.34 6.86 -9.84
N THR A 128 -3.63 7.09 -10.11
CA THR A 128 -4.09 7.90 -11.25
C THR A 128 -3.59 9.34 -11.10
N LEU A 129 -3.70 9.92 -9.90
CA LEU A 129 -3.18 11.26 -9.63
C LEU A 129 -1.65 11.34 -9.81
N CYS A 130 -0.91 10.36 -9.27
CA CYS A 130 0.54 10.29 -9.46
C CYS A 130 0.93 10.15 -10.93
N TRP A 131 0.17 9.37 -11.70
CA TRP A 131 0.39 9.21 -13.14
C TRP A 131 0.15 10.52 -13.90
N ILE A 132 -0.92 11.27 -13.58
CA ILE A 132 -1.19 12.59 -14.17
C ILE A 132 -0.03 13.54 -13.89
N VAL A 133 0.38 13.67 -12.62
CA VAL A 133 1.50 14.54 -12.22
C VAL A 133 2.80 14.16 -12.93
N ALA A 134 3.13 12.87 -12.99
CA ALA A 134 4.33 12.38 -13.65
C ALA A 134 4.31 12.65 -15.17
N THR A 135 3.13 12.62 -15.78
CA THR A 135 2.95 12.92 -17.22
C THR A 135 3.12 14.41 -17.50
N ILE A 136 2.53 15.27 -16.66
CA ILE A 136 2.70 16.73 -16.76
C ILE A 136 4.18 17.12 -16.61
N TRP A 137 4.89 16.55 -15.63
CA TRP A 137 6.32 16.83 -15.46
C TRP A 137 7.17 16.39 -16.65
N ARG A 138 6.88 15.21 -17.23
CA ARG A 138 7.58 14.75 -18.43
C ARG A 138 7.33 15.66 -19.63
N ALA A 139 6.08 16.13 -19.81
CA ALA A 139 5.74 17.06 -20.88
C ALA A 139 6.48 18.41 -20.73
N ARG A 140 6.58 18.93 -19.51
CA ARG A 140 7.32 20.18 -19.23
C ARG A 140 8.81 20.04 -19.50
N GLY A 141 9.46 18.99 -19.00
CA GLY A 141 10.90 18.78 -19.23
C GLY A 141 11.27 18.54 -20.71
N ALA A 142 10.34 18.03 -21.51
CA ALA A 142 10.52 17.87 -22.96
C ALA A 142 10.44 19.20 -23.73
N HIS A 143 9.72 20.21 -23.21
CA HIS A 143 9.69 21.54 -23.81
C HIS A 143 10.99 22.32 -23.55
N ASP A 144 11.64 22.11 -22.40
CA ASP A 144 12.90 22.79 -22.05
C ASP A 144 14.12 22.26 -22.85
N THR A 145 14.00 21.11 -23.51
CA THR A 145 15.08 20.43 -24.26
C THR A 145 15.00 20.59 -25.78
N HIS A 146 14.27 21.58 -26.29
CA HIS A 146 14.39 22.04 -27.67
C HIS A 146 15.41 23.19 -27.75
N PRO A 147 16.74 22.93 -27.85
CA PRO A 147 17.66 23.97 -28.25
C PRO A 147 17.36 24.31 -29.71
N ASN A 148 17.30 25.61 -30.00
CA ASN A 148 17.21 26.18 -31.33
C ASN A 148 18.33 25.62 -32.22
N HIS A 149 18.04 24.56 -32.97
CA HIS A 149 18.91 24.07 -34.03
C HIS A 149 18.35 24.55 -35.37
N HIS A 150 19.13 25.45 -35.98
CA HIS A 150 19.13 25.88 -37.39
C HIS A 150 18.17 27.01 -37.81
N ALA A 151 18.75 28.22 -37.89
CA ALA A 151 18.67 29.03 -39.10
C ALA A 151 20.05 29.69 -39.32
N SER A 152 20.86 29.03 -40.14
CA SER A 152 22.06 29.56 -40.79
C SER A 152 21.91 29.36 -42.28
#